data_AF-A0A920SMP7-F1
#
_entry.id   AF-A0A920SMP7-F1
#
_cell.length_a   1.000
_cell.length_b   1.000
_cell.length_c   1.000
_cell.angle_alpha   90.00
_cell.angle_beta   90.00
_cell.angle_gamma   90.00
#
_symmetry.space_group_name_H-M   'P 1'
#
loop_
_entity.id
_entity.type
_entity.pdbx_description
1 polymer ?
#
loop_
_entity_poly.entity_id
_entity_poly.type
_entity_poly.pdbx_seq_one_letter_code
_entity_poly.pdbx_strand_id
1 'polypeptide(L)'
;MSRCGPPWRWAGRLGPSFESLDLGLVGVEVLDVESSDLGNPHLVLRVDDPDAIDLAVVGPIIEAHFAPVGCNVHLIAVEDRATVRLRPGSGAPG
;
A
#
# COMPACT_ATOMS: atom_id res chain seq x y z
N MET A 1 21.78 -15.62 -10.98
CA MET A 1 20.68 -16.11 -10.12
C MET A 1 19.37 -15.78 -10.82
N SER A 2 18.84 -16.73 -11.58
CA SER A 2 17.61 -16.55 -12.37
C SER A 2 16.40 -16.69 -11.47
N ARG A 3 15.58 -15.64 -11.35
CA ARG A 3 14.26 -15.73 -10.72
C ARG A 3 13.26 -16.14 -11.80
N CYS A 4 12.91 -17.42 -11.85
CA CYS A 4 11.70 -17.90 -12.52
C CYS A 4 10.48 -17.33 -11.77
N GLY A 5 9.78 -16.37 -12.38
CA GLY A 5 8.50 -15.86 -11.89
C GLY A 5 7.32 -16.56 -12.58
N PRO A 6 6.13 -16.63 -11.95
CA PRO A 6 4.95 -17.31 -12.49
C PRO A 6 4.35 -16.58 -13.71
N PRO A 7 3.47 -17.25 -14.51
CA PRO A 7 3.01 -16.78 -15.83
C PRO A 7 2.06 -15.58 -15.84
N TRP A 8 1.65 -15.06 -14.67
CA TRP A 8 0.73 -13.92 -14.57
C TRP A 8 1.50 -12.62 -14.27
N ARG A 9 2.50 -12.25 -15.07
CA ARG A 9 3.07 -10.90 -14.95
C ARG A 9 2.01 -9.88 -15.38
N TRP A 10 1.41 -9.18 -14.41
CA TRP A 10 0.60 -8.00 -14.68
C TRP A 10 1.47 -6.96 -15.39
N ALA A 11 0.96 -6.40 -16.49
CA ALA A 11 1.61 -5.34 -17.26
C ALA A 11 1.47 -3.94 -16.59
N GLY A 12 1.35 -3.90 -15.27
CA GLY A 12 1.39 -2.65 -14.50
C GLY A 12 2.81 -2.11 -14.41
N ARG A 13 2.97 -0.78 -14.34
CA ARG A 13 4.27 -0.21 -13.98
C ARG A 13 4.58 -0.56 -12.53
N LEU A 14 5.83 -0.90 -12.26
CA LEU A 14 6.32 -1.07 -10.89
C LEU A 14 6.10 0.25 -10.15
N GLY A 15 5.55 0.15 -8.94
CA GLY A 15 5.40 1.30 -8.06
C GLY A 15 6.74 1.79 -7.49
N PRO A 16 6.71 2.86 -6.68
CA PRO A 16 7.91 3.38 -6.04
C PRO A 16 8.47 2.38 -5.02
N SER A 17 9.78 2.41 -4.80
CA SER A 17 10.41 1.60 -3.75
C SER A 17 9.95 2.05 -2.37
N PHE A 18 9.61 1.07 -1.51
CA PHE A 18 9.21 1.26 -0.12
C PHE A 18 10.22 0.64 0.86
N GLU A 19 11.41 0.22 0.40
CA GLU A 19 12.40 -0.48 1.24
C GLU A 19 12.90 0.35 2.44
N SER A 20 12.88 1.68 2.33
CA SER A 20 13.29 2.60 3.39
C SER A 20 12.11 3.13 4.24
N LEU A 21 10.90 2.70 3.95
CA LEU A 21 9.70 3.15 4.64
C LEU A 21 9.57 2.39 5.96
N ASP A 22 9.63 3.13 7.08
CA ASP A 22 9.18 2.60 8.36
C ASP A 22 7.67 2.80 8.47
N LEU A 23 6.94 1.67 8.48
CA LEU A 23 5.48 1.69 8.48
C LEU A 23 4.90 2.16 9.81
N GLY A 24 5.62 1.98 10.93
CA GLY A 24 5.23 2.50 12.25
C GLY A 24 3.79 2.16 12.69
N LEU A 25 3.14 1.16 12.09
CA LEU A 25 1.74 0.82 12.36
C LEU A 25 1.65 0.09 13.71
N VAL A 26 1.25 0.80 14.74
CA VAL A 26 1.05 0.24 16.08
C VAL A 26 -0.34 -0.39 16.18
N GLY A 27 -0.40 -1.62 16.68
CA GLY A 27 -1.66 -2.30 16.99
C GLY A 27 -2.24 -3.14 15.86
N VAL A 28 -1.53 -3.28 14.74
CA VAL A 28 -1.87 -4.19 13.63
C VAL A 28 -0.64 -4.95 13.16
N GLU A 29 -0.86 -6.13 12.57
CA GLU A 29 0.17 -6.88 11.87
C GLU A 29 0.14 -6.55 10.38
N VAL A 30 1.29 -6.14 9.81
CA VAL A 30 1.44 -6.00 8.36
C VAL A 30 1.82 -7.34 7.76
N LEU A 31 0.89 -7.90 6.99
CA LEU A 31 0.99 -9.23 6.40
C LEU A 31 1.63 -9.23 5.01
N ASP A 32 1.47 -8.14 4.25
CA ASP A 32 2.05 -7.99 2.91
C ASP A 32 2.09 -6.50 2.51
N VAL A 33 3.03 -6.15 1.63
CA VAL A 33 3.17 -4.79 1.10
C VAL A 33 3.50 -4.86 -0.38
N GLU A 34 2.68 -4.21 -1.20
CA GLU A 34 2.89 -4.15 -2.65
C GLU A 34 2.75 -2.72 -3.14
N SER A 35 3.54 -2.38 -4.17
CA SER A 35 3.49 -1.07 -4.81
C SER A 35 3.20 -1.20 -6.29
N SER A 36 2.43 -0.27 -6.83
CA SER A 36 2.09 -0.23 -8.26
C SER A 36 1.91 1.20 -8.72
N ASP A 37 2.25 1.47 -9.97
CA ASP A 37 1.97 2.74 -10.63
C ASP A 37 0.90 2.53 -11.70
N LEU A 38 -0.27 3.14 -11.47
CA LEU A 38 -1.45 3.07 -12.35
C LEU A 38 -1.67 4.40 -13.11
N GLY A 39 -0.69 5.30 -13.12
CA GLY A 39 -0.81 6.71 -13.53
C GLY A 39 -0.56 7.68 -12.38
N ASN A 40 -0.65 7.18 -11.14
CA ASN A 40 -0.12 7.76 -9.91
C ASN A 40 0.34 6.61 -8.98
N PRO A 41 1.33 6.85 -8.10
CA PRO A 41 1.86 5.81 -7.23
C PRO A 41 0.82 5.30 -6.22
N HIS A 42 0.78 4.00 -6.02
CA HIS A 42 -0.05 3.33 -5.02
C HIS A 42 0.80 2.40 -4.16
N LEU A 43 0.53 2.40 -2.86
CA LEU A 43 1.08 1.48 -1.88
C LEU A 43 -0.09 0.77 -1.18
N VAL A 44 -0.15 -0.55 -1.31
CA VAL A 44 -1.18 -1.39 -0.70
C VAL A 44 -0.55 -2.19 0.42
N LEU A 45 -1.07 -2.02 1.63
CA LEU A 45 -0.67 -2.78 2.80
C LEU A 45 -1.79 -3.73 3.18
N ARG A 46 -1.50 -5.03 3.16
CA ARG A 46 -2.39 -6.02 3.72
C ARG A 46 -2.12 -6.12 5.22
N VAL A 47 -3.13 -5.86 6.01
CA VAL A 47 -3.09 -5.94 7.48
C VAL A 47 -4.15 -6.91 7.99
N ASP A 48 -4.02 -7.32 9.25
CA ASP A 48 -5.01 -8.16 9.93
C ASP A 48 -6.31 -7.40 10.22
N ASP A 49 -6.23 -6.14 10.69
CA ASP A 49 -7.41 -5.29 10.93
C ASP A 49 -7.18 -3.84 10.46
N PRO A 50 -7.69 -3.44 9.27
CA PRO A 50 -7.55 -2.08 8.76
C PRO A 50 -8.37 -1.03 9.54
N ASP A 51 -9.32 -1.45 10.39
CA ASP A 51 -10.07 -0.51 11.24
C ASP A 51 -9.30 -0.05 12.46
N ALA A 52 -8.35 -0.86 12.92
CA ALA A 52 -7.52 -0.56 14.08
C ALA A 52 -6.52 0.60 13.82
N ILE A 53 -6.35 1.00 12.55
CA ILE A 53 -5.50 2.13 12.16
C ILE A 53 -6.35 3.35 11.76
N ASP A 54 -5.99 4.51 12.31
CA ASP A 54 -6.47 5.79 11.82
C ASP A 54 -5.68 6.21 10.57
N LEU A 55 -6.23 5.84 9.41
CA LEU A 55 -5.62 6.14 8.11
C LEU A 55 -5.57 7.65 7.83
N ALA A 56 -6.41 8.48 8.46
CA ALA A 56 -6.33 9.94 8.29
C ALA A 56 -5.08 10.52 8.96
N VAL A 57 -4.54 9.83 9.97
CA VAL A 57 -3.29 10.22 10.64
C VAL A 57 -2.08 9.59 9.96
N VAL A 58 -2.13 8.28 9.68
CA VAL A 58 -0.96 7.56 9.16
C VAL A 58 -0.78 7.73 7.64
N GLY A 59 -1.86 7.84 6.89
CA GLY A 59 -1.85 7.99 5.43
C GLY A 59 -0.94 9.13 4.96
N PRO A 60 -1.09 10.36 5.48
CA PRO A 60 -0.23 11.49 5.11
C PRO A 60 1.26 11.29 5.45
N ILE A 61 1.59 10.56 6.52
CA ILE A 61 2.98 10.29 6.92
C ILE A 61 3.64 9.36 5.89
N ILE A 62 2.94 8.29 5.51
CA ILE A 62 3.42 7.35 4.50
C ILE A 62 3.48 8.03 3.12
N GLU A 63 2.45 8.81 2.76
CA GLU A 63 2.40 9.55 1.50
C GLU A 63 3.59 10.51 1.36
N ALA A 64 3.94 11.23 2.43
CA ALA A 64 5.06 12.17 2.45
C ALA A 64 6.42 11.52 2.17
N HIS A 65 6.59 10.22 2.47
CA HIS A 65 7.81 9.46 2.14
C HIS A 65 8.06 9.40 0.63
N PHE A 66 7.01 9.52 -0.18
CA PHE A 66 7.07 9.47 -1.64
C PHE A 66 7.02 10.87 -2.29
N ALA A 67 7.28 11.92 -1.51
CA ALA A 67 7.41 13.27 -2.04
C ALA A 67 8.49 13.35 -3.15
N PRO A 68 8.33 14.23 -4.15
CA PRO A 68 7.28 15.25 -4.29
C PRO A 68 5.99 14.76 -4.97
N VAL A 69 5.97 13.55 -5.53
CA VAL A 69 4.83 13.04 -6.31
C VAL A 69 3.70 12.52 -5.39
N GLY A 70 4.05 12.06 -4.20
CA GLY A 70 3.12 11.43 -3.26
C GLY A 70 2.83 9.98 -3.65
N CYS A 71 1.97 9.32 -2.87
CA CYS A 71 1.55 7.95 -3.07
C CYS A 71 0.20 7.71 -2.41
N ASN A 72 -0.75 7.13 -3.15
CA ASN A 72 -2.02 6.72 -2.59
C ASN A 72 -1.83 5.48 -1.72
N VAL A 73 -2.16 5.59 -0.43
CA VAL A 73 -1.98 4.52 0.54
C VAL A 73 -3.32 3.82 0.79
N HIS A 74 -3.28 2.49 0.74
CA HIS A 74 -4.45 1.64 0.96
C HIS A 74 -4.16 0.60 2.03
N LEU A 75 -5.03 0.52 3.03
CA LEU A 75 -5.05 -0.60 3.98
C LEU A 75 -6.15 -1.58 3.57
N ILE A 76 -5.78 -2.86 3.46
CA ILE A 76 -6.73 -3.92 3.14
C ILE A 76 -6.66 -5.08 4.12
N ALA A 77 -7.81 -5.72 4.35
CA ALA A 77 -7.90 -7.08 4.87
C ALA A 77 -8.59 -7.98 3.83
N VAL A 78 -8.08 -9.19 3.66
CA VAL A 78 -8.69 -10.21 2.80
C VAL A 78 -9.54 -11.11 3.68
N GLU A 79 -10.85 -11.00 3.56
CA GLU A 79 -11.80 -11.79 4.36
C GLU A 79 -11.97 -13.19 3.76
N ASP A 80 -12.04 -13.27 2.42
CA ASP A 80 -12.05 -14.51 1.66
C ASP A 80 -11.58 -14.25 0.21
N ARG A 81 -11.60 -15.29 -0.65
CA ARG A 81 -11.08 -15.18 -2.03
C ARG A 81 -11.87 -14.24 -2.94
N ALA A 82 -13.10 -13.87 -2.56
CA ALA A 82 -14.00 -12.99 -3.29
C ALA A 82 -14.28 -11.66 -2.56
N THR A 83 -13.82 -11.50 -1.31
CA THR A 83 -14.16 -10.35 -0.44
C THR A 83 -12.92 -9.66 0.10
N VAL A 84 -12.79 -8.35 -0.17
CA VAL A 84 -11.73 -7.48 0.36
C VAL A 84 -12.35 -6.26 1.01
N ARG A 85 -11.86 -5.90 2.19
CA ARG A 85 -12.16 -4.63 2.85
C ARG A 85 -11.08 -3.61 2.53
N LEU A 86 -11.46 -2.41 2.07
CA LEU A 86 -10.55 -1.36 1.63
C LEU A 86 -10.80 -0.05 2.37
N ARG A 87 -9.73 0.58 2.88
CA ARG A 87 -9.74 1.97 3.33
C ARG A 87 -8.80 2.80 2.45
N PRO A 88 -9.30 3.67 1.57
CA PRO A 88 -8.46 4.55 0.76
C PRO A 88 -8.05 5.80 1.57
N GLY A 89 -6.78 6.15 1.55
CA GLY A 89 -6.31 7.48 1.95
C GLY A 89 -6.41 8.44 0.77
N SER A 90 -7.14 9.53 0.90
CA SER A 90 -7.13 10.60 -0.10
C SER A 90 -6.02 11.59 0.23
N GLY A 91 -5.00 11.70 -0.62
CA GLY A 91 -4.09 12.85 -0.60
C GLY A 91 -4.90 14.12 -0.87
N ALA A 92 -4.74 15.15 -0.04
CA ALA A 92 -5.37 16.43 -0.29
C ALA A 92 -4.81 17.04 -1.59
N PRO A 93 -5.63 17.60 -2.49
CA PRO A 93 -5.10 18.35 -3.62
C PRO A 93 -4.35 19.57 -3.07
N GLY A 94 -3.05 19.64 -3.39
CA GLY A 94 -2.21 20.81 -3.14
C GLY A 94 -2.63 22.03 -3.95
#